data_AF-W6XSY3-F1
#
_entry.id   AF-W6XSY3-F1
#
_cell.length_a   1.000
_cell.length_b   1.000
_cell.length_c   1.000
_cell.angle_alpha   90.00
_cell.angle_beta   90.00
_cell.angle_gamma   90.00
#
_symmetry.space_group_name_H-M   'P 1'
#
loop_
_entity.id
_entity.type
_entity.pdbx_description
1 polymer ?
#
loop_
_entity_poly.entity_id
_entity_poly.type
_entity_poly.pdbx_seq_one_letter_code
_entity_poly.pdbx_strand_id
1 'polypeptide(L)'
;MALGPESQAKTKTTWHIGAWGNPYEGGGRPGKGIVTYQLSPNRQRPMANFLSKGFWNVVRRSKNQVLYIVPPLVLGYGVMQWAIERNEFLNSKPGRALYADEEE
;
A
#
# COMPACT_ATOMS: atom_id res chain seq x y z
N MET A 1 -42.48 6.48 -32.23
CA MET A 1 -41.18 5.92 -31.82
C MET A 1 -40.19 7.07 -31.80
N ALA A 2 -40.13 7.82 -30.69
CA ALA A 2 -39.27 8.99 -30.55
C ALA A 2 -38.05 8.57 -29.73
N LEU A 3 -36.88 8.75 -30.34
CA LEU A 3 -35.55 8.39 -29.82
C LEU A 3 -35.32 9.10 -28.48
N GLY A 4 -35.10 8.31 -27.43
CA GLY A 4 -34.59 8.81 -26.15
C GLY A 4 -33.17 9.36 -26.33
N PRO A 5 -32.70 10.28 -25.48
CA PRO A 5 -31.41 10.92 -25.65
C PRO A 5 -30.33 9.84 -25.75
N GLU A 6 -29.70 9.78 -26.91
CA GLU A 6 -28.64 8.86 -27.28
C GLU A 6 -27.62 8.83 -26.14
N SER A 7 -27.48 7.68 -25.46
CA SER A 7 -26.45 7.50 -24.47
C SER A 7 -25.09 7.49 -25.18
N GLN A 8 -24.46 8.66 -25.29
CA GLN A 8 -23.07 8.85 -25.72
C GLN A 8 -22.09 8.26 -24.69
N ALA A 9 -22.29 7.00 -24.31
CA ALA A 9 -21.58 6.33 -23.22
C ALA A 9 -20.31 5.60 -23.67
N LYS A 10 -19.82 5.85 -24.91
CA LYS A 10 -18.56 5.28 -25.39
C LYS A 10 -17.76 6.27 -26.23
N THR A 11 -17.38 7.41 -25.63
CA THR A 11 -16.14 8.05 -26.07
C THR A 11 -14.99 7.11 -25.69
N LYS A 12 -14.27 6.57 -26.69
CA LYS A 12 -13.05 5.82 -26.46
C LYS A 12 -11.98 6.81 -26.01
N THR A 13 -11.92 7.12 -24.71
CA THR A 13 -10.95 8.10 -24.21
C THR A 13 -9.58 7.45 -24.10
N THR A 14 -8.59 8.01 -24.80
CA THR A 14 -7.15 7.68 -24.67
C THR A 14 -6.60 8.01 -23.28
N TRP A 15 -7.30 8.88 -22.52
CA TRP A 15 -6.91 9.39 -21.21
C TRP A 15 -7.93 9.00 -20.14
N HIS A 16 -7.48 8.45 -19.02
CA HIS A 16 -8.35 7.92 -17.94
C HIS A 16 -8.64 8.93 -16.82
N ILE A 17 -8.38 10.23 -17.04
CA ILE A 17 -8.56 11.30 -16.07
C ILE A 17 -9.18 12.50 -16.79
N GLY A 18 -10.31 12.99 -16.28
CA GLY A 18 -11.02 14.16 -16.82
C GLY A 18 -10.60 15.46 -16.11
N ALA A 19 -11.00 16.60 -16.67
CA ALA A 19 -10.78 17.92 -16.08
C ALA A 19 -11.87 18.30 -15.08
N TRP A 20 -11.62 19.35 -14.28
CA TRP A 20 -12.64 19.97 -13.43
C TRP A 20 -13.85 20.40 -14.29
N GLY A 21 -15.06 20.08 -13.83
CA GLY A 21 -16.30 20.36 -14.58
C GLY A 21 -16.66 19.33 -15.66
N ASN A 22 -15.71 18.51 -16.12
CA ASN A 22 -15.99 17.37 -17.02
C ASN A 22 -15.21 16.10 -16.62
N PRO A 23 -15.53 15.50 -15.47
CA PRO A 23 -14.88 14.26 -15.02
C PRO A 23 -15.30 13.02 -15.85
N TYR A 24 -16.31 13.14 -16.71
CA TYR A 24 -16.86 12.04 -17.51
C TYR A 24 -15.98 11.69 -18.71
N GLU A 25 -15.21 12.65 -19.24
CA GLU A 25 -14.24 12.38 -20.30
C GLU A 25 -13.21 11.32 -19.87
N GLY A 26 -12.76 11.35 -18.60
CA GLY A 26 -11.82 10.37 -18.05
C GLY A 26 -12.45 9.07 -17.54
N GLY A 27 -13.74 8.83 -17.76
CA GLY A 27 -14.43 7.63 -17.27
C GLY A 27 -15.10 7.77 -15.90
N GLY A 28 -15.27 8.99 -15.38
CA GLY A 28 -16.17 9.25 -14.26
C GLY A 28 -17.60 8.81 -14.58
N ARG A 29 -18.39 8.44 -13.56
CA ARG A 29 -19.81 8.09 -13.72
C ARG A 29 -20.71 9.23 -13.23
N PRO A 30 -21.84 9.52 -13.91
CA PRO A 30 -22.76 10.56 -13.45
C PRO A 30 -23.35 10.19 -12.09
N GLY A 31 -23.08 11.03 -11.09
CA GLY A 31 -23.67 10.93 -9.75
C GLY A 31 -24.82 11.94 -9.61
N LYS A 32 -26.01 11.46 -9.26
CA LYS A 32 -27.18 12.31 -8.96
C LYS A 32 -27.69 11.96 -7.56
N GLY A 33 -28.05 12.98 -6.77
CA GLY A 33 -28.69 12.81 -5.47
C GLY A 33 -27.75 12.62 -4.27
N ILE A 34 -26.44 12.85 -4.44
CA ILE A 34 -25.48 12.81 -3.33
C ILE A 34 -25.33 14.22 -2.77
N VAL A 35 -25.62 14.42 -1.49
CA VAL A 35 -25.44 15.71 -0.79
C VAL A 35 -24.33 15.55 0.23
N THR A 36 -23.30 16.39 0.14
CA THR A 36 -22.13 16.37 1.04
C THR A 36 -22.14 17.59 1.96
N TYR A 37 -22.01 17.36 3.26
CA TYR A 37 -21.91 18.41 4.26
C TYR A 37 -20.48 18.50 4.79
N GLN A 38 -19.99 19.71 5.01
CA GLN A 38 -18.66 19.97 5.55
C GLN A 38 -18.69 21.17 6.50
N LEU A 39 -17.82 21.16 7.52
CA LEU A 39 -17.63 22.28 8.44
C LEU A 39 -16.31 22.98 8.12
N SER A 40 -16.27 24.31 8.19
CA SER A 40 -15.03 25.07 8.00
C SER A 40 -13.91 24.57 8.93
N PRO A 41 -12.67 24.38 8.43
CA PRO A 41 -11.53 23.91 9.25
C PRO A 41 -11.24 24.80 10.46
N ASN A 42 -11.47 26.11 10.34
CA ASN A 42 -11.26 27.08 11.44
C ASN A 42 -12.22 26.86 12.63
N ARG A 43 -13.31 26.10 12.41
CA ARG A 43 -14.28 25.72 13.45
C ARG A 43 -14.06 24.31 13.98
N GLN A 44 -13.07 23.58 13.46
CA GLN A 44 -12.74 22.23 13.89
C GLN A 44 -11.49 22.23 14.79
N ARG A 45 -11.41 21.28 15.72
CA ARG A 45 -10.19 21.02 16.48
C ARG A 45 -9.30 20.08 15.64
N PRO A 46 -8.10 20.49 15.22
CA PRO A 46 -7.30 19.75 14.24
C PRO A 46 -6.86 18.36 14.69
N MET A 47 -6.68 18.14 16.01
CA MET A 47 -6.26 16.86 16.59
C MET A 47 -7.29 16.31 17.59
N ALA A 48 -8.59 16.51 17.30
CA ALA A 48 -9.64 15.95 18.13
C ALA A 48 -9.55 14.42 18.20
N ASN A 49 -9.59 13.86 19.42
CA ASN A 49 -9.60 12.41 19.68
C ASN A 49 -8.42 11.63 19.08
N PHE A 50 -7.28 12.28 18.86
CA PHE A 50 -6.10 11.63 18.30
C PHE A 50 -5.63 10.44 19.17
N LEU A 51 -5.51 10.65 20.48
CA LEU A 51 -5.09 9.60 21.41
C LEU A 51 -6.22 8.61 21.73
N SER A 52 -7.44 9.10 21.98
CA SER A 52 -8.56 8.26 22.42
C SER A 52 -9.16 7.39 21.30
N LYS A 53 -9.13 7.85 20.04
CA LYS A 53 -9.69 7.11 18.89
C LYS A 53 -8.66 6.83 17.80
N GLY A 54 -7.77 7.77 17.52
CA GLY A 54 -6.76 7.64 16.47
C GLY A 54 -5.81 6.46 16.73
N PHE A 55 -5.25 6.37 17.94
CA PHE A 55 -4.33 5.29 18.32
C PHE A 55 -4.95 3.89 18.11
N TRP A 56 -6.14 3.64 18.67
CA TRP A 56 -6.81 2.35 18.53
C TRP A 56 -7.16 2.00 17.08
N ASN A 57 -7.49 3.01 16.28
CA ASN A 57 -7.73 2.82 14.86
C ASN A 57 -6.44 2.46 14.09
N VAL A 58 -5.28 3.02 14.47
CA VAL A 58 -3.97 2.61 13.94
C VAL A 58 -3.68 1.16 14.31
N VAL A 59 -3.79 0.79 15.58
CA VAL A 59 -3.56 -0.60 16.04
C VAL A 59 -4.44 -1.59 15.29
N ARG A 60 -5.75 -1.30 15.16
CA ARG A 60 -6.69 -2.15 14.43
C ARG A 60 -6.31 -2.32 12.96
N ARG A 61 -5.84 -1.25 12.29
CA ARG A 61 -5.42 -1.30 10.87
C ARG A 61 -4.12 -2.07 10.70
N SER A 62 -3.14 -1.81 11.57
CA SER A 62 -1.84 -2.48 11.53
C SER A 62 -1.99 -3.99 11.76
N LYS A 63 -2.84 -4.42 12.69
CA LYS A 63 -3.09 -5.85 12.96
C LYS A 63 -3.45 -6.64 11.70
N ASN A 64 -4.25 -6.06 10.81
CA ASN A 64 -4.70 -6.73 9.59
C ASN A 64 -3.60 -6.86 8.52
N GLN A 65 -2.50 -6.11 8.66
CA GLN A 65 -1.38 -6.11 7.72
C GLN A 65 -0.13 -6.82 8.27
N VAL A 66 -0.05 -7.01 9.59
CA VAL A 66 1.08 -7.66 10.27
C VAL A 66 1.44 -9.00 9.63
N LEU A 67 0.47 -9.83 9.26
CA LEU A 67 0.73 -11.15 8.66
C LEU A 67 1.27 -11.09 7.22
N TYR A 68 1.13 -9.97 6.52
CA TYR A 68 1.72 -9.81 5.19
C TYR A 68 3.15 -9.26 5.27
N ILE A 69 3.45 -8.49 6.31
CA ILE A 69 4.72 -7.77 6.45
C ILE A 69 5.71 -8.57 7.31
N VAL A 70 5.27 -9.17 8.42
CA VAL A 70 6.15 -9.82 9.38
C VAL A 70 6.80 -11.10 8.83
N PRO A 71 6.07 -12.04 8.18
CA PRO A 71 6.71 -13.26 7.67
C PRO A 71 7.88 -13.01 6.69
N PRO A 72 7.76 -12.17 5.64
CA PRO A 72 8.89 -11.93 4.75
C PRO A 72 10.05 -11.20 5.45
N LEU A 73 9.78 -10.31 6.41
CA LEU A 73 10.83 -9.65 7.18
C LEU A 73 11.60 -10.62 8.08
N VAL A 74 10.89 -11.51 8.79
CA VAL A 74 11.52 -12.51 9.65
C VAL A 74 12.35 -13.48 8.82
N LEU A 75 11.82 -13.95 7.69
CA LEU A 75 12.55 -14.82 6.77
C LEU A 75 13.80 -14.12 6.21
N GLY A 76 13.67 -12.90 5.71
CA GLY A 76 14.79 -12.13 5.17
C GLY A 76 15.87 -11.88 6.22
N TYR A 77 15.48 -11.50 7.44
CA TYR A 77 16.41 -11.31 8.54
C TYR A 77 17.11 -12.61 8.93
N GLY A 78 16.36 -13.72 9.05
CA GLY A 78 16.92 -15.04 9.37
C GLY A 78 17.94 -15.52 8.34
N VAL A 79 17.62 -15.42 7.05
CA VAL A 79 18.55 -15.79 5.96
C VAL A 79 19.79 -14.91 5.96
N MET A 80 19.62 -13.61 6.22
CA MET A 80 20.74 -12.67 6.29
C MET A 80 21.69 -13.00 7.46
N GLN A 81 21.16 -13.28 8.66
CA GLN A 81 21.99 -13.68 9.81
C GLN A 81 22.74 -14.98 9.52
N TRP A 82 22.05 -15.99 9.00
CA TRP A 82 22.68 -17.24 8.59
C TRP A 82 23.80 -17.02 7.56
N ALA A 83 23.57 -16.17 6.55
CA ALA A 83 24.55 -15.89 5.52
C ALA A 83 25.80 -15.19 6.08
N ILE A 84 25.64 -14.26 7.03
CA ILE A 84 26.74 -13.55 7.68
C ILE A 84 27.57 -14.53 8.51
N GLU A 85 26.94 -15.31 9.39
CA GLU A 85 27.64 -16.29 10.24
C GLU A 85 28.37 -17.35 9.40
N ARG A 86 27.73 -17.84 8.33
CA ARG A 86 28.34 -18.80 7.42
C ARG A 86 29.54 -18.20 6.68
N ASN A 87 29.44 -16.95 6.22
CA ASN A 87 30.53 -16.26 5.53
C ASN A 87 31.73 -16.03 6.46
N GLU A 88 31.49 -15.58 7.68
CA GLU A 88 32.55 -15.39 8.68
C GLU A 88 33.21 -16.72 9.04
N PHE A 89 32.42 -17.78 9.23
CA PHE A 89 32.94 -19.11 9.50
C PHE A 89 33.84 -19.63 8.37
N LEU A 90 33.44 -19.52 7.11
CA LEU A 90 34.25 -19.98 5.97
C LEU A 90 35.57 -19.20 5.84
N ASN A 91 35.56 -17.90 6.17
CA ASN A 91 36.77 -17.08 6.17
C ASN A 91 37.65 -17.26 7.42
N SER A 92 37.15 -17.95 8.45
CA SER A 92 37.89 -18.25 9.67
C SER A 92 38.92 -19.37 9.48
N LYS A 93 39.87 -19.49 10.42
CA LYS A 93 40.86 -20.58 10.43
C LYS A 93 40.24 -21.99 10.51
N PRO A 94 39.29 -22.27 11.42
CA PRO A 94 38.66 -23.60 11.47
C PRO A 94 37.81 -23.90 10.23
N GLY A 95 37.17 -22.90 9.63
CA GLY A 95 36.41 -23.09 8.39
C GLY A 95 37.31 -23.46 7.20
N ARG A 96 38.46 -22.80 7.08
CA ARG A 96 39.47 -23.18 6.07
C ARG A 96 39.99 -24.61 6.29
N ALA A 97 40.29 -25.00 7.52
CA ALA A 97 40.78 -26.36 7.80
C ALA A 97 39.75 -27.47 7.53
N LEU A 98 38.46 -27.16 7.57
CA LEU A 98 37.38 -28.14 7.33
C LEU A 98 36.97 -28.26 5.86
N TYR A 99 37.05 -27.18 5.09
CA TYR A 99 36.51 -27.11 3.72
C TYR A 99 37.57 -26.84 2.65
N ALA A 100 38.84 -26.59 2.98
CA ALA A 100 39.89 -26.37 1.99
C ALA A 100 40.28 -27.64 1.21
N ASP A 101 40.08 -28.82 1.80
CA ASP A 101 40.45 -30.11 1.20
C ASP A 101 39.29 -30.78 0.44
N GLU A 102 38.07 -30.23 0.50
CA GLU A 102 36.87 -30.76 -0.18
C GLU A 102 36.66 -30.17 -1.60
N GLU A 103 37.49 -29.22 -2.04
CA GLU A 103 37.41 -28.61 -3.39
C GLU A 103 38.32 -29.29 -4.45
N GLU A 104 38.98 -30.42 -4.13
CA GLU A 104 39.58 -31.36 -5.12
C GLU A 104 38.63 -32.53 -5.45
#